data_AF-A0A947SE80-F1
#
_entry.id   AF-A0A947SE80-F1
#
_cell.length_a   1.000
_cell.length_b   1.000
_cell.length_c   1.000
_cell.angle_alpha   90.00
_cell.angle_beta   90.00
_cell.angle_gamma   90.00
#
_symmetry.space_group_name_H-M   'P 1'
#
loop_
_entity.id
_entity.type
_entity.pdbx_description
1 polymer ?
#
loop_
_entity_poly.entity_id
_entity_poly.type
_entity_poly.pdbx_seq_one_letter_code
_entity_poly.pdbx_strand_id
1 'polypeptide(L)'
;MARPEATRDGRLLFALDATMSRQPTWDLACSLQAEMFRAIPKSSALQVQLLYFRGFGECRASKWVLDADALARLMGRIACSGGSTQISRVLGHARSEHGKRRINAMVYVGDAIEENVDELADKAGQLGMLGLPMFIFQEGHDARVEAAFRDFARLSKGAYARFDASASQELAALLKAVAAYASGGRNLLKLQASSEAHALLAQLPP
;
A
#
# COMPACT_ATOMS: atom_id res chain seq x y z
N MET A 1 25.67 -8.63 3.14
CA MET A 1 26.00 -8.25 4.54
C MET A 1 24.77 -7.59 5.15
N ALA A 2 24.30 -8.06 6.31
CA ALA A 2 23.18 -7.44 7.01
C ALA A 2 23.65 -6.11 7.62
N ARG A 3 22.94 -5.00 7.36
CA ARG A 3 23.25 -3.68 7.92
C ARG A 3 22.81 -3.62 9.40
N PRO A 4 23.61 -3.03 10.29
CA PRO A 4 23.39 -3.02 11.74
C PRO A 4 22.20 -2.17 12.22
N GLU A 5 21.51 -1.43 11.35
CA GLU A 5 20.39 -0.53 11.72
C GLU A 5 19.00 -1.01 11.28
N ALA A 6 18.79 -2.30 11.04
CA ALA A 6 17.48 -2.82 10.61
C ALA A 6 16.32 -2.33 11.51
N THR A 7 16.52 -2.13 12.82
CA THR A 7 15.50 -1.61 13.75
C THR A 7 15.01 -0.18 13.46
N ARG A 8 15.70 0.60 12.62
CA ARG A 8 15.33 1.98 12.23
C ARG A 8 14.71 2.11 10.83
N ASP A 9 14.82 1.07 10.00
CA ASP A 9 14.27 1.10 8.64
C ASP A 9 12.75 1.17 8.67
N GLY A 10 12.17 2.09 7.89
CA GLY A 10 10.74 2.10 7.63
C GLY A 10 10.29 0.82 6.94
N ARG A 11 9.13 0.28 7.33
CA ARG A 11 8.56 -0.93 6.73
C ARG A 11 7.22 -0.60 6.08
N LEU A 12 7.12 -0.87 4.78
CA LEU A 12 5.94 -0.66 3.97
C LEU A 12 5.44 -2.00 3.41
N LEU A 13 4.21 -2.37 3.73
CA LEU A 13 3.53 -3.46 3.04
C LEU A 13 2.81 -2.88 1.82
N PHE A 14 3.19 -3.30 0.61
CA PHE A 14 2.59 -2.83 -0.63
C PHE A 14 1.69 -3.92 -1.21
N ALA A 15 0.37 -3.75 -1.04
CA ALA A 15 -0.64 -4.70 -1.48
C ALA A 15 -1.34 -4.24 -2.77
N LEU A 16 -1.33 -5.10 -3.80
CA LEU A 16 -1.96 -4.84 -5.10
C LEU A 16 -2.97 -5.92 -5.48
N ASP A 17 -4.10 -5.48 -6.04
CA ASP A 17 -4.97 -6.33 -6.84
C ASP A 17 -4.28 -6.68 -8.18
N ALA A 18 -4.06 -7.99 -8.43
CA ALA A 18 -3.51 -8.52 -9.67
C ALA A 18 -4.54 -9.34 -10.46
N THR A 19 -5.82 -8.98 -10.38
CA THR A 19 -6.88 -9.55 -11.21
C THR A 19 -6.80 -9.05 -12.66
N MET A 20 -7.34 -9.83 -13.62
CA MET A 20 -7.11 -9.59 -15.06
C MET A 20 -7.57 -8.21 -15.57
N SER A 21 -8.66 -7.66 -15.03
CA SER A 21 -9.11 -6.31 -15.36
C SER A 21 -8.12 -5.22 -14.96
N ARG A 22 -7.19 -5.52 -14.04
CA ARG A 22 -6.25 -4.58 -13.43
C ARG A 22 -4.84 -4.65 -14.02
N GLN A 23 -4.67 -5.30 -15.18
CA GLN A 23 -3.40 -5.30 -15.91
C GLN A 23 -2.84 -3.89 -16.14
N PRO A 24 -3.64 -2.86 -16.51
CA PRO A 24 -3.12 -1.49 -16.67
C PRO A 24 -2.54 -0.91 -15.36
N THR A 25 -3.25 -1.06 -14.25
CA THR A 25 -2.77 -0.60 -12.93
C THR A 25 -1.56 -1.38 -12.44
N TRP A 26 -1.51 -2.69 -12.72
CA TRP A 26 -0.34 -3.51 -12.44
C TRP A 26 0.89 -3.02 -13.20
N ASP A 27 0.76 -2.82 -14.51
CA ASP A 27 1.85 -2.32 -15.37
C ASP A 27 2.29 -0.92 -14.96
N LEU A 28 1.34 -0.06 -14.61
CA LEU A 28 1.59 1.27 -14.10
C LEU A 28 2.40 1.19 -12.79
N ALA A 29 1.96 0.41 -11.82
CA ALA A 29 2.67 0.24 -10.56
C ALA A 29 4.07 -0.37 -10.76
N CYS A 30 4.24 -1.31 -11.69
CA CYS A 30 5.55 -1.84 -12.07
C CYS A 30 6.49 -0.74 -12.57
N SER A 31 5.96 0.21 -13.36
CA SER A 31 6.75 1.32 -13.90
C SER A 31 7.09 2.38 -12.84
N LEU A 32 6.24 2.56 -11.83
CA LEU A 32 6.34 3.62 -10.84
C LEU A 32 6.93 3.20 -9.48
N GLN A 33 7.09 1.90 -9.23
CA GLN A 33 7.54 1.41 -7.91
C GLN A 33 8.88 2.02 -7.46
N ALA A 34 9.75 2.39 -8.40
CA ALA A 34 11.02 3.04 -8.10
C ALA A 34 10.85 4.40 -7.40
N GLU A 35 9.73 5.08 -7.59
CA GLU A 35 9.42 6.37 -6.96
C GLU A 35 9.32 6.26 -5.43
N MET A 36 8.88 5.11 -4.91
CA MET A 36 8.86 4.86 -3.47
C MET A 36 10.27 5.00 -2.87
N PHE A 37 11.29 4.48 -3.54
CA PHE A 37 12.67 4.52 -3.04
C PHE A 37 13.35 5.88 -3.29
N ARG A 38 12.92 6.63 -4.31
CA ARG A 38 13.41 8.00 -4.59
C ARG A 38 12.96 9.01 -3.55
N ALA A 39 11.86 8.75 -2.83
CA ALA A 39 11.29 9.62 -1.81
C ALA A 39 12.15 9.78 -0.54
N ILE A 40 13.14 8.90 -0.36
CA ILE A 40 13.67 8.58 0.95
C ILE A 40 15.06 9.23 1.09
N PRO A 41 15.32 9.99 2.17
CA PRO A 41 16.65 10.52 2.45
C PRO A 41 17.68 9.38 2.47
N LYS A 42 18.91 9.63 1.97
CA LYS A 42 19.98 8.60 1.98
C LYS A 42 20.29 8.03 3.37
N SER A 43 19.96 8.76 4.43
CA SER A 43 20.10 8.36 5.84
C SER A 43 18.96 7.50 6.36
N SER A 44 17.87 7.33 5.60
CA SER A 44 16.72 6.50 5.93
C SER A 44 16.67 5.31 4.97
N ALA A 45 16.21 4.17 5.46
CA ALA A 45 15.99 2.98 4.64
C ALA A 45 14.52 2.58 4.67
N LEU A 46 14.08 1.95 3.59
CA LEU A 46 12.74 1.41 3.45
C LEU A 46 12.83 -0.05 3.05
N GLN A 47 12.14 -0.88 3.81
CA GLN A 47 11.88 -2.26 3.47
C GLN A 47 10.45 -2.35 2.93
N VAL A 48 10.31 -2.89 1.72
CA VAL A 48 9.02 -3.11 1.09
C VAL A 48 8.72 -4.61 1.01
N GLN A 49 7.52 -5.02 1.38
CA GLN A 49 7.01 -6.36 1.05
C GLN A 49 5.89 -6.21 0.03
N LEU A 50 6.03 -6.87 -1.11
CA LEU A 50 4.96 -6.97 -2.09
C LEU A 50 3.98 -8.04 -1.63
N LEU A 51 2.71 -7.71 -1.64
CA LEU A 51 1.60 -8.62 -1.42
C LEU A 51 0.65 -8.48 -2.59
N TYR A 52 0.23 -9.58 -3.18
CA TYR A 52 -0.75 -9.54 -4.26
C TYR A 52 -1.74 -10.67 -4.12
N PHE A 53 -2.89 -10.51 -4.77
CA PHE A 53 -3.85 -11.59 -4.97
C PHE A 53 -4.31 -11.61 -6.42
N ARG A 54 -4.66 -12.81 -6.88
CA ARG A 54 -5.20 -13.06 -8.22
C ARG A 54 -5.90 -14.42 -8.24
N GLY A 55 -6.64 -14.70 -9.31
CA GLY A 55 -7.26 -16.02 -9.46
C GLY A 55 -8.30 -16.32 -8.38
N PHE A 56 -8.68 -17.59 -8.29
CA PHE A 56 -9.64 -18.09 -7.30
C PHE A 56 -8.95 -18.57 -6.01
N GLY A 57 -8.16 -17.69 -5.38
CA GLY A 57 -7.54 -18.00 -4.07
C GLY A 57 -6.01 -17.96 -4.03
N GLU A 58 -5.32 -17.38 -5.02
CA GLU A 58 -3.90 -17.05 -4.87
C GLU A 58 -3.77 -15.71 -4.14
N CYS A 59 -3.17 -15.70 -2.95
CA CYS A 59 -2.75 -14.50 -2.24
C CYS A 59 -1.35 -14.77 -1.69
N ARG A 60 -0.34 -14.01 -2.15
CA ARG A 60 1.07 -14.29 -1.88
C ARG A 60 1.83 -13.04 -1.49
N ALA A 61 2.74 -13.19 -0.53
CA ALA A 61 3.67 -12.17 -0.11
C ALA A 61 5.09 -12.52 -0.54
N SER A 62 5.87 -11.52 -0.96
CA SER A 62 7.30 -11.66 -1.22
C SER A 62 8.12 -11.66 0.07
N LYS A 63 9.43 -11.85 -0.07
CA LYS A 63 10.38 -11.40 0.97
C LYS A 63 10.38 -9.86 1.04
N TRP A 64 10.83 -9.32 2.16
CA TRP A 64 11.11 -7.89 2.29
C TRP A 64 12.32 -7.52 1.44
N VAL A 65 12.19 -6.49 0.62
CA VAL A 65 13.25 -5.96 -0.26
C VAL A 65 13.64 -4.54 0.16
N LEU A 66 14.88 -4.15 -0.14
CA LEU A 66 15.49 -2.89 0.31
C LEU A 66 15.71 -1.88 -0.83
N ASP A 67 15.45 -2.28 -2.06
CA ASP A 67 15.74 -1.49 -3.26
C ASP A 67 14.69 -1.70 -4.35
N ALA A 68 14.62 -0.71 -5.24
CA ALA A 68 13.68 -0.66 -6.35
C ALA A 68 13.89 -1.80 -7.36
N ASP A 69 15.13 -2.20 -7.62
CA ASP A 69 15.42 -3.22 -8.63
C ASP A 69 14.91 -4.60 -8.18
N ALA A 70 15.05 -4.91 -6.90
CA ALA A 70 14.51 -6.12 -6.30
C ALA A 70 12.98 -6.16 -6.34
N LEU A 71 12.32 -5.04 -6.05
CA LEU A 71 10.86 -4.94 -6.15
C LEU A 71 10.40 -5.07 -7.62
N ALA A 72 11.05 -4.38 -8.57
CA ALA A 72 10.77 -4.52 -10.00
C ALA A 72 10.89 -5.97 -10.49
N ARG A 73 11.95 -6.68 -10.10
CA ARG A 73 12.14 -8.10 -10.46
C ARG A 73 11.04 -9.00 -9.92
N LEU A 74 10.48 -8.69 -8.75
CA LEU A 74 9.36 -9.44 -8.18
C LEU A 74 8.08 -9.15 -8.95
N MET A 75 7.77 -7.88 -9.17
CA MET A 75 6.54 -7.45 -9.85
C MET A 75 6.50 -7.92 -11.31
N GLY A 76 7.63 -7.86 -12.03
CA GLY A 76 7.72 -8.29 -13.44
C GLY A 76 7.54 -9.81 -13.68
N ARG A 77 7.45 -10.63 -12.63
CA ARG A 77 7.21 -12.08 -12.74
C ARG A 77 5.74 -12.47 -12.55
N ILE A 78 4.89 -11.53 -12.17
CA ILE A 78 3.50 -11.78 -11.82
C ILE A 78 2.64 -11.32 -13.00
N ALA A 79 1.84 -12.24 -13.52
CA ALA A 79 0.83 -11.97 -14.53
C ALA A 79 -0.55 -11.80 -13.87
N CYS A 80 -1.36 -10.87 -14.37
CA CYS A 80 -2.71 -10.72 -13.86
C CYS A 80 -3.60 -11.92 -14.26
N SER A 81 -4.56 -12.29 -13.41
CA SER A 81 -5.44 -13.44 -13.67
C SER A 81 -6.83 -13.21 -13.11
N GLY A 82 -7.88 -13.59 -13.86
CA GLY A 82 -9.27 -13.37 -13.45
C GLY A 82 -9.58 -14.08 -12.13
N GLY A 83 -10.29 -13.40 -11.22
CA GLY A 83 -10.54 -13.88 -9.86
C GLY A 83 -11.39 -12.90 -9.07
N SER A 84 -11.53 -13.19 -7.78
CA SER A 84 -12.26 -12.34 -6.82
C SER A 84 -11.31 -11.62 -5.88
N THR A 85 -11.77 -10.53 -5.27
CA THR A 85 -11.05 -9.85 -4.18
C THR A 85 -10.72 -10.78 -3.03
N GLN A 86 -9.54 -10.54 -2.44
CA GLN A 86 -9.02 -11.29 -1.29
C GLN A 86 -8.46 -10.32 -0.23
N ILE A 87 -9.08 -9.17 -0.06
CA ILE A 87 -8.78 -8.13 0.91
C ILE A 87 -8.74 -8.72 2.33
N SER A 88 -9.65 -9.63 2.68
CA SER A 88 -9.66 -10.26 4.00
C SER A 88 -8.36 -11.00 4.31
N ARG A 89 -7.75 -11.65 3.29
CA ARG A 89 -6.45 -12.32 3.41
C ARG A 89 -5.31 -11.33 3.44
N VAL A 90 -5.42 -10.26 2.67
CA VAL A 90 -4.45 -9.16 2.69
C VAL A 90 -4.34 -8.53 4.08
N LEU A 91 -5.47 -8.19 4.71
CA LEU A 91 -5.52 -7.63 6.06
C LEU A 91 -5.05 -8.65 7.11
N GLY A 92 -5.39 -9.92 6.94
CA GLY A 92 -4.91 -11.01 7.80
C GLY A 92 -3.38 -11.17 7.76
N HIS A 93 -2.79 -11.10 6.57
CA HIS A 93 -1.33 -11.11 6.38
C HIS A 93 -0.68 -9.89 7.02
N ALA A 94 -1.22 -8.69 6.77
CA ALA A 94 -0.73 -7.45 7.35
C ALA A 94 -0.69 -7.50 8.89
N ARG A 95 -1.76 -8.00 9.51
CA ARG A 95 -1.84 -8.20 10.96
C ARG A 95 -0.76 -9.17 11.47
N SER A 96 -0.61 -10.31 10.80
CA SER A 96 0.36 -11.34 11.18
C SER A 96 1.80 -10.84 11.08
N GLU A 97 2.17 -10.19 9.98
CA GLU A 97 3.52 -9.65 9.79
C GLU A 97 3.80 -8.47 10.73
N HIS A 98 2.81 -7.62 11.00
CA HIS A 98 2.96 -6.53 11.97
C HIS A 98 3.23 -7.04 13.39
N GLY A 99 2.61 -8.16 13.78
CA GLY A 99 2.84 -8.81 15.07
C GLY A 99 4.26 -9.37 15.22
N LYS A 100 4.92 -9.75 14.11
CA LYS A 100 6.33 -10.21 14.12
C LYS A 100 7.30 -9.04 14.22
N ARG A 101 7.04 -7.97 13.47
CA ARG A 101 7.83 -6.74 13.46
C ARG A 101 6.94 -5.60 13.00
N ARG A 102 7.04 -4.45 13.65
CA ARG A 102 6.25 -3.26 13.30
C ARG A 102 6.33 -2.94 11.80
N ILE A 103 5.19 -2.73 11.18
CA ILE A 103 5.03 -2.14 9.84
C ILE A 103 4.60 -0.69 10.03
N ASN A 104 5.24 0.25 9.35
CA ASN A 104 4.98 1.68 9.52
C ASN A 104 3.73 2.13 8.75
N ALA A 105 3.49 1.54 7.58
CA ALA A 105 2.30 1.76 6.77
C ALA A 105 2.02 0.55 5.88
N MET A 106 0.76 0.39 5.52
CA MET A 106 0.34 -0.49 4.45
C MET A 106 -0.28 0.34 3.34
N VAL A 107 0.05 0.04 2.09
CA VAL A 107 -0.66 0.54 0.91
C VAL A 107 -1.54 -0.57 0.36
N TYR A 108 -2.76 -0.25 -0.01
CA TYR A 108 -3.64 -1.11 -0.79
C TYR A 108 -4.06 -0.39 -2.06
N VAL A 109 -3.88 -1.03 -3.23
CA VAL A 109 -4.34 -0.51 -4.53
C VAL A 109 -5.35 -1.48 -5.13
N GLY A 110 -6.55 -0.98 -5.46
CA GLY A 110 -7.62 -1.77 -6.08
C GLY A 110 -8.86 -0.92 -6.39
N ASP A 111 -9.81 -1.48 -7.13
CA ASP A 111 -11.01 -0.80 -7.65
C ASP A 111 -12.34 -1.44 -7.22
N ALA A 112 -12.28 -2.64 -6.64
CA ALA A 112 -13.45 -3.48 -6.39
C ALA A 112 -13.45 -4.09 -4.98
N ILE A 113 -14.64 -4.46 -4.53
CA ILE A 113 -14.90 -5.24 -3.31
C ILE A 113 -16.03 -6.23 -3.62
N GLU A 114 -15.74 -7.53 -3.61
CA GLU A 114 -16.76 -8.59 -3.69
C GLU A 114 -16.93 -9.34 -2.35
N GLU A 115 -16.08 -9.06 -1.37
CA GLU A 115 -16.13 -9.60 -0.01
C GLU A 115 -17.10 -8.82 0.90
N ASN A 116 -17.43 -9.38 2.07
CA ASN A 116 -18.30 -8.73 3.05
C ASN A 116 -17.61 -7.49 3.65
N VAL A 117 -18.20 -6.30 3.42
CA VAL A 117 -17.66 -5.01 3.84
C VAL A 117 -17.55 -4.88 5.36
N ASP A 118 -18.52 -5.40 6.12
CA ASP A 118 -18.51 -5.32 7.59
C ASP A 118 -17.35 -6.13 8.18
N GLU A 119 -17.12 -7.34 7.66
CA GLU A 119 -15.98 -8.17 8.09
C GLU A 119 -14.62 -7.53 7.75
N LEU A 120 -14.54 -6.84 6.61
CA LEU A 120 -13.34 -6.09 6.21
C LEU A 120 -13.14 -4.85 7.09
N ALA A 121 -14.21 -4.13 7.44
CA ALA A 121 -14.17 -2.99 8.34
C ALA A 121 -13.64 -3.38 9.72
N ASP A 122 -14.13 -4.50 10.27
CA ASP A 122 -13.64 -5.04 11.54
C ASP A 122 -12.14 -5.33 11.51
N LYS A 123 -11.65 -5.93 10.42
CA LYS A 123 -10.21 -6.19 10.23
C LYS A 123 -9.40 -4.90 10.10
N ALA A 124 -9.89 -3.92 9.35
CA ALA A 124 -9.24 -2.61 9.23
C ALA A 124 -9.16 -1.88 10.58
N GLY A 125 -10.23 -1.95 11.39
CA GLY A 125 -10.25 -1.43 12.75
C GLY A 125 -9.23 -2.11 13.67
N GLN A 126 -9.07 -3.43 13.56
CA GLN A 126 -8.01 -4.16 14.29
C GLN A 126 -6.61 -3.66 13.92
N LEU A 127 -6.34 -3.38 12.64
CA LEU A 127 -5.05 -2.78 12.24
C LEU A 127 -4.85 -1.39 12.87
N GLY A 128 -5.91 -0.57 12.94
CA GLY A 128 -5.90 0.73 13.60
C GLY A 128 -5.61 0.66 15.10
N MET A 129 -6.14 -0.35 15.80
CA MET A 129 -5.82 -0.61 17.21
C MET A 129 -4.36 -1.04 17.41
N LEU A 130 -3.79 -1.77 16.45
CA LEU A 130 -2.39 -2.19 16.46
C LEU A 130 -1.42 -1.06 15.99
N GLY A 131 -1.96 0.05 15.48
CA GLY A 131 -1.16 1.17 14.99
C GLY A 131 -0.54 0.92 13.61
N LEU A 132 -1.20 0.14 12.76
CA LEU A 132 -0.86 -0.02 11.34
C LEU A 132 -1.86 0.77 10.45
N PRO A 133 -1.50 1.98 10.00
CA PRO A 133 -2.35 2.77 9.12
C PRO A 133 -2.38 2.20 7.70
N MET A 134 -3.58 2.20 7.10
CA MET A 134 -3.78 1.83 5.69
C MET A 134 -3.92 3.06 4.81
N PHE A 135 -3.09 3.13 3.78
CA PHE A 135 -3.20 4.06 2.67
C PHE A 135 -3.87 3.35 1.52
N ILE A 136 -5.11 3.71 1.22
CA ILE A 136 -5.94 3.01 0.23
C ILE A 136 -6.05 3.88 -1.01
N PHE A 137 -5.60 3.36 -2.14
CA PHE A 137 -5.62 4.03 -3.44
C PHE A 137 -6.59 3.32 -4.36
N GLN A 138 -7.72 3.99 -4.62
CA GLN A 138 -8.75 3.46 -5.49
C GLN A 138 -8.51 3.87 -6.94
N GLU A 139 -8.50 2.88 -7.83
CA GLU A 139 -8.63 3.14 -9.26
C GLU A 139 -10.12 3.29 -9.61
N GLY A 140 -10.47 4.33 -10.38
CA GLY A 140 -11.83 4.53 -10.88
C GLY A 140 -12.79 5.18 -9.89
N HIS A 141 -14.09 5.15 -10.19
CA HIS A 141 -15.10 6.03 -9.57
C HIS A 141 -16.31 5.31 -8.97
N ASP A 142 -16.21 4.01 -8.64
CA ASP A 142 -17.33 3.32 -7.97
C ASP A 142 -17.55 3.88 -6.56
N ALA A 143 -18.69 4.55 -6.38
CA ALA A 143 -19.05 5.23 -5.14
C ALA A 143 -19.28 4.27 -3.96
N ARG A 144 -19.69 3.02 -4.22
CA ARG A 144 -19.88 2.01 -3.16
C ARG A 144 -18.53 1.53 -2.64
N VAL A 145 -17.59 1.30 -3.55
CA VAL A 145 -16.21 0.95 -3.20
C VAL A 145 -15.53 2.12 -2.47
N GLU A 146 -15.74 3.35 -2.95
CA GLU A 146 -15.19 4.56 -2.31
C GLU A 146 -15.65 4.70 -0.86
N ALA A 147 -16.94 4.50 -0.58
CA ALA A 147 -17.47 4.57 0.77
C ALA A 147 -16.78 3.57 1.71
N ALA A 148 -16.68 2.30 1.28
CA ALA A 148 -16.04 1.24 2.06
C ALA A 148 -14.54 1.49 2.27
N PHE A 149 -13.81 1.87 1.22
CA PHE A 149 -12.38 2.17 1.32
C PHE A 149 -12.07 3.38 2.19
N ARG A 150 -12.88 4.44 2.14
CA ARG A 150 -12.76 5.56 3.07
C ARG A 150 -12.96 5.12 4.51
N ASP A 151 -13.93 4.24 4.76
CA ASP A 151 -14.15 3.69 6.10
C ASP A 151 -12.98 2.83 6.58
N PHE A 152 -12.42 1.96 5.74
CA PHE A 152 -11.24 1.16 6.11
C PHE A 152 -10.02 2.03 6.42
N ALA A 153 -9.78 3.07 5.60
CA ALA A 153 -8.71 4.03 5.83
C ALA A 153 -8.91 4.77 7.17
N ARG A 154 -10.13 5.26 7.44
CA ARG A 154 -10.48 5.95 8.70
C ARG A 154 -10.31 5.03 9.91
N LEU A 155 -10.84 3.82 9.86
CA LEU A 155 -10.77 2.83 10.95
C LEU A 155 -9.33 2.42 11.27
N SER A 156 -8.49 2.29 10.25
CA SER A 156 -7.06 2.01 10.42
C SER A 156 -6.22 3.24 10.80
N LYS A 157 -6.83 4.44 10.85
CA LYS A 157 -6.13 5.73 11.06
C LYS A 157 -5.15 6.09 9.94
N GLY A 158 -5.43 5.62 8.72
CA GLY A 158 -4.70 5.94 7.51
C GLY A 158 -5.42 6.96 6.65
N ALA A 159 -5.25 6.86 5.34
CA ALA A 159 -5.76 7.83 4.38
C ALA A 159 -6.25 7.17 3.09
N TYR A 160 -7.22 7.80 2.45
CA TYR A 160 -7.77 7.37 1.18
C TYR A 160 -7.39 8.37 0.09
N ALA A 161 -7.08 7.86 -1.10
CA ALA A 161 -7.03 8.64 -2.32
C ALA A 161 -7.65 7.86 -3.46
N ARG A 162 -8.21 8.58 -4.42
CA ARG A 162 -8.58 8.04 -5.73
C ARG A 162 -7.46 8.42 -6.70
N PHE A 163 -7.26 7.61 -7.74
CA PHE A 163 -6.45 7.96 -8.88
C PHE A 163 -7.06 7.39 -10.16
N ASP A 164 -6.66 7.95 -11.30
CA ASP A 164 -6.96 7.41 -12.62
C ASP A 164 -5.70 6.72 -13.17
N ALA A 165 -5.83 5.50 -13.72
CA ALA A 165 -4.69 4.78 -14.31
C ALA A 165 -4.08 5.53 -15.52
N SER A 166 -4.84 6.41 -16.17
CA SER A 166 -4.30 7.33 -17.19
C SER A 166 -3.43 8.45 -16.61
N ALA A 167 -3.58 8.75 -15.31
CA ALA A 167 -2.84 9.77 -14.57
C ALA A 167 -1.68 9.16 -13.77
N SER A 168 -0.71 8.59 -14.47
CA SER A 168 0.47 7.92 -13.87
C SER A 168 1.19 8.75 -12.80
N GLN A 169 1.27 10.07 -12.97
CA GLN A 169 1.93 10.96 -12.02
C GLN A 169 1.22 11.03 -10.66
N GLU A 170 -0.09 10.82 -10.60
CA GLU A 170 -0.86 10.85 -9.36
C GLU A 170 -0.50 9.64 -8.48
N LEU A 171 -0.52 8.43 -9.05
CA LEU A 171 -0.10 7.22 -8.33
C LEU A 171 1.37 7.30 -7.90
N ALA A 172 2.25 7.86 -8.75
CA ALA A 172 3.65 8.08 -8.41
C ALA A 172 3.80 8.98 -7.16
N ALA A 173 3.08 10.11 -7.14
CA ALA A 173 3.10 11.06 -6.02
C ALA A 173 2.54 10.43 -4.73
N LEU A 174 1.45 9.67 -4.83
CA LEU A 174 0.86 8.92 -3.71
C LEU A 174 1.84 7.89 -3.13
N LEU A 175 2.48 7.08 -3.98
CA LEU A 175 3.46 6.08 -3.56
C LEU A 175 4.70 6.73 -2.91
N LYS A 176 5.18 7.84 -3.49
CA LYS A 176 6.28 8.63 -2.92
C LYS A 176 5.93 9.17 -1.53
N ALA A 177 4.71 9.70 -1.38
CA ALA A 177 4.21 10.23 -0.11
C ALA A 177 4.16 9.16 0.98
N VAL A 178 3.63 7.97 0.68
CA VAL A 178 3.54 6.90 1.68
C VAL A 178 4.89 6.28 2.00
N ALA A 179 5.82 6.22 1.04
CA ALA A 179 7.18 5.81 1.32
C ALA A 179 7.88 6.78 2.29
N ALA A 180 7.71 8.09 2.10
CA ALA A 180 8.20 9.10 3.04
C ALA A 180 7.58 8.92 4.45
N TYR A 181 6.27 8.70 4.51
CA TYR A 181 5.57 8.39 5.77
C TYR A 181 6.08 7.10 6.43
N ALA A 182 6.31 6.04 5.67
CA ALA A 182 6.79 4.77 6.20
C ALA A 182 8.21 4.91 6.79
N SER A 183 9.06 5.73 6.17
CA SER A 183 10.44 5.96 6.62
C SER A 183 10.58 6.93 7.79
N GLY A 184 9.69 7.90 7.96
CA GLY A 184 9.85 8.92 9.01
C GLY A 184 8.56 9.59 9.50
N GLY A 185 7.42 8.92 9.31
CA GLY A 185 6.11 9.33 9.79
C GLY A 185 5.62 10.65 9.18
N ARG A 186 4.76 11.33 9.93
CA ARG A 186 4.14 12.61 9.54
C ARG A 186 5.17 13.69 9.20
N ASN A 187 6.36 13.66 9.82
CA ASN A 187 7.40 14.67 9.59
C ASN A 187 7.97 14.59 8.17
N LEU A 188 8.29 13.39 7.67
CA LEU A 188 8.77 13.25 6.29
C LEU A 188 7.65 13.39 5.26
N LEU A 189 6.41 13.06 5.61
CA LEU A 189 5.26 13.31 4.76
C LEU A 189 5.01 14.82 4.57
N LYS A 190 5.13 15.62 5.64
CA LYS A 190 5.01 17.09 5.60
C LYS A 190 6.03 17.78 4.68
N LEU A 191 7.17 17.14 4.43
CA LEU A 191 8.21 17.68 3.54
C LEU A 191 7.92 17.42 2.06
N GLN A 192 6.93 16.58 1.74
CA GLN A 192 6.53 16.35 0.36
C GLN A 192 5.69 17.53 -0.13
N ALA A 193 6.05 18.07 -1.29
CA ALA A 193 5.41 19.28 -1.83
C ALA A 193 4.13 19.01 -2.64
N SER A 194 3.81 17.74 -2.92
CA SER A 194 2.72 17.40 -3.85
C SER A 194 1.34 17.59 -3.20
N SER A 195 0.34 17.89 -4.03
CA SER A 195 -1.06 18.00 -3.62
C SER A 195 -1.56 16.71 -2.95
N GLU A 196 -1.15 15.58 -3.49
CA GLU A 196 -1.54 14.25 -3.03
C GLU A 196 -0.98 13.99 -1.63
N ALA A 197 0.29 14.36 -1.39
CA ALA A 197 0.90 14.22 -0.07
C ALA A 197 0.19 15.07 0.99
N HIS A 198 -0.15 16.32 0.66
CA HIS A 198 -0.91 17.19 1.57
C HIS A 198 -2.32 16.63 1.83
N ALA A 199 -2.99 16.12 0.80
CA ALA A 199 -4.31 15.51 0.91
C ALA A 199 -4.30 14.24 1.79
N LEU A 200 -3.27 13.40 1.67
CA LEU A 200 -3.08 12.26 2.57
C LEU A 200 -2.82 12.73 4.01
N LEU A 201 -1.91 13.68 4.20
CA LEU A 201 -1.54 14.19 5.52
C LEU A 201 -2.72 14.76 6.29
N ALA A 202 -3.64 15.47 5.61
CA ALA A 202 -4.82 16.08 6.20
C ALA A 202 -5.80 15.05 6.81
N GLN A 203 -5.77 13.80 6.34
CA GLN A 203 -6.63 12.72 6.82
C GLN A 203 -6.05 11.98 8.03
N LEU A 204 -4.73 12.06 8.22
CA LEU A 204 -4.03 11.33 9.27
C LEU A 204 -4.23 12.01 10.63
N PRO A 205 -4.45 11.26 11.73
CA PRO A 205 -4.55 11.84 13.07
C PRO A 205 -3.25 12.56 13.46
N PRO A 206 -3.34 13.57 14.37
CA PRO A 206 -2.21 14.40 14.77
C PRO A 206 -1.02 13.63 15.33
#